data_AF-A0A2W7R477-F1
#
_entry.id   AF-A0A2W7R477-F1
#
_cell.length_a   1.000
_cell.length_b   1.000
_cell.length_c   1.000
_cell.angle_alpha   90.00
_cell.angle_beta   90.00
_cell.angle_gamma   90.00
#
_symmetry.space_group_name_H-M   'P 1'
#
loop_
_entity.id
_entity.type
_entity.pdbx_description
1 polymer ?
#
loop_
_entity_poly.entity_id
_entity_poly.type
_entity_poly.pdbx_seq_one_letter_code
_entity_poly.pdbx_strand_id
1 'polypeptide(L)'
;MASKLAFLLAQKIETGFVTYMELFNTYTRLAPTYFSEKAWHATHLNNKQRLRLYKDLLFPLAAECSVMLGEKTGDSASWVEIKSEYQLLIANRPDLELAETFFNSVIRKAFPKMTIDDELMFVMEGFDSCAVRESEELLRTYPSFFGLEKNIRQILEDYDFGAPFMDKEQDIRFLISSVKKVILTRYRVGPDTKTQILKSVFYRNKAAYLIGRTFLGHKWMPFIIPVVHGDKGVFVDTLIFDPNLMSSMFSFTRSYFMVQAEVPSQVVGFLSSVIPHKKIHELYNAIGFNKHGKTLFYRDYLHHLEASTDQFEVAAGIKGMVMTVFTLPSLNIVFKMIKDHFEPPKNMTRQEVREKYKLVSLHDRVGRMADTHEFEYFKIPKERISSELMIELRKTVNSHLKITDSHLIIKHLYTERRMEPLNIFLGNCSTEEGLRAAEDYGRAILQLAQANIFPGDMMTKNFGLTRQKRVIFYDYDEIEFLTDMNFREKPKAETYEQIYAPEPWYSIAKNDVFPEDFKRWMIGRKDLKDHFLDYHKDLFNPTYWQEIQRRIKNGELIHAFPYPDEIRFRPGEKI
;
A
#
# COMPACT_ATOMS: atom_id res chain seq x y z
N MET A 1 32.72 22.53 -22.27
CA MET A 1 32.78 22.98 -20.86
C MET A 1 31.35 23.21 -20.42
N ALA A 2 30.88 22.45 -19.43
CA ALA A 2 29.53 22.62 -18.92
C ALA A 2 29.34 24.03 -18.33
N SER A 3 28.13 24.56 -18.45
CA SER A 3 27.77 25.81 -17.80
C SER A 3 28.01 25.70 -16.30
N LYS A 4 28.71 26.66 -15.68
CA LYS A 4 28.90 26.74 -14.22
C LYS A 4 27.56 26.64 -13.46
N LEU A 5 26.48 27.14 -14.08
CA LEU A 5 25.13 27.05 -13.53
C LEU A 5 24.60 25.61 -13.50
N ALA A 6 24.85 24.82 -14.55
CA ALA A 6 24.39 23.46 -14.66
C ALA A 6 25.01 22.57 -13.56
N PHE A 7 26.33 22.71 -13.37
CA PHE A 7 27.06 22.02 -12.31
C PHE A 7 26.54 22.39 -10.91
N LEU A 8 26.34 23.70 -10.63
CA LEU A 8 25.81 24.16 -9.34
C LEU A 8 24.40 23.60 -9.05
N LEU A 9 23.53 23.56 -10.06
CA LEU A 9 22.19 22.99 -9.92
C LEU A 9 22.24 21.48 -9.70
N ALA A 10 23.10 20.76 -10.43
CA ALA A 10 23.31 19.33 -10.24
C ALA A 10 23.79 19.01 -8.81
N GLN A 11 24.81 19.73 -8.31
CA GLN A 11 25.27 19.60 -6.93
C GLN A 11 24.16 19.86 -5.91
N LYS A 12 23.34 20.89 -6.16
CA LYS A 12 22.24 21.25 -5.26
C LYS A 12 21.14 20.18 -5.22
N ILE A 13 20.84 19.56 -6.36
CA ILE A 13 19.91 18.42 -6.42
C ILE A 13 20.50 17.22 -5.68
N GLU A 14 21.79 16.95 -5.84
CA GLU A 14 22.49 15.83 -5.19
C GLU A 14 22.53 16.00 -3.67
N THR A 15 22.85 17.20 -3.19
CA THR A 15 22.79 17.54 -1.76
C THR A 15 21.37 17.38 -1.20
N GLY A 16 20.36 17.80 -1.97
CA GLY A 16 18.95 17.59 -1.62
C GLY A 16 18.57 16.11 -1.51
N PHE A 17 19.08 15.27 -2.41
CA PHE A 17 18.88 13.83 -2.37
C PHE A 17 19.57 13.20 -1.14
N VAL A 18 20.82 13.57 -0.86
CA VAL A 18 21.56 13.11 0.34
C VAL A 18 20.80 13.46 1.61
N THR A 19 20.35 14.72 1.72
CA THR A 19 19.56 15.19 2.87
C THR A 19 18.25 14.38 3.03
N TYR A 20 17.57 14.09 1.91
CA TYR A 20 16.39 13.23 1.91
C TYR A 20 16.70 11.83 2.45
N MET A 21 17.77 11.19 1.97
CA MET A 21 18.15 9.85 2.40
C MET A 21 18.57 9.80 3.88
N GLU A 22 19.30 10.80 4.36
CA GLU A 22 19.69 10.91 5.77
C GLU A 22 18.48 11.02 6.70
N LEU A 23 17.52 11.89 6.36
CA LEU A 23 16.29 12.06 7.13
C LEU A 23 15.39 10.83 7.05
N PHE A 24 15.27 10.21 5.87
CA PHE A 24 14.51 8.98 5.68
C PHE A 24 15.07 7.84 6.55
N ASN A 25 16.39 7.70 6.58
CA ASN A 25 17.08 6.72 7.42
C ASN A 25 16.98 7.05 8.90
N THR A 26 16.98 8.34 9.27
CA THR A 26 16.77 8.79 10.66
C THR A 26 15.41 8.35 11.19
N TYR A 27 14.33 8.64 10.45
CA TYR A 27 13.00 8.18 10.83
C TYR A 27 12.90 6.64 10.89
N THR A 28 13.58 5.95 9.97
CA THR A 28 13.59 4.48 9.94
C THR A 28 14.32 3.88 11.15
N ARG A 29 15.42 4.49 11.61
CA ARG A 29 16.20 4.04 12.79
C ARG A 29 15.46 4.19 14.12
N LEU A 30 14.39 4.99 14.18
CA LEU A 30 13.55 5.12 15.37
C LEU A 30 12.58 3.95 15.55
N ALA A 31 12.33 3.15 14.50
CA ALA A 31 11.34 2.08 14.54
C ALA A 31 11.62 1.00 15.61
N PRO A 32 12.86 0.50 15.78
CA PRO A 32 13.18 -0.44 16.86
C PRO A 32 12.91 0.14 18.25
N THR A 33 13.29 1.40 18.51
CA THR A 33 13.05 2.09 19.79
C THR A 33 11.57 2.23 20.08
N TYR A 34 10.78 2.69 19.10
CA TYR A 34 9.33 2.79 19.31
C TYR A 34 8.65 1.43 19.49
N PHE A 35 9.20 0.38 18.87
CA PHE A 35 8.75 -0.98 19.10
C PHE A 35 9.04 -1.46 20.52
N SER A 36 10.27 -1.28 21.01
CA SER A 36 10.68 -1.70 22.35
C SER A 36 9.96 -0.94 23.47
N GLU A 37 9.69 0.35 23.26
CA GLU A 37 9.02 1.22 24.24
C GLU A 37 7.49 1.16 24.16
N LYS A 38 6.92 0.36 23.25
CA LYS A 38 5.49 0.36 22.91
C LYS A 38 4.95 1.77 22.56
N ALA A 39 5.78 2.61 21.96
CA ALA A 39 5.46 3.99 21.62
C ALA A 39 4.62 4.08 20.33
N TRP A 40 3.46 3.41 20.29
CA TRP A 40 2.62 3.23 19.10
C TRP A 40 2.15 4.53 18.45
N HIS A 41 1.86 5.54 19.28
CA HIS A 41 1.53 6.87 18.78
C HIS A 41 2.71 7.50 18.04
N ALA A 42 3.92 7.39 18.60
CA ALA A 42 5.14 7.87 17.97
C ALA A 42 5.44 7.09 16.67
N THR A 43 5.21 5.77 16.64
CA THR A 43 5.29 4.96 15.41
C THR A 43 4.40 5.51 14.30
N HIS A 44 3.14 5.81 14.60
CA HIS A 44 2.19 6.33 13.60
C HIS A 44 2.58 7.74 13.11
N LEU A 45 2.99 8.63 14.02
CA LEU A 45 3.48 9.96 13.66
C LEU A 45 4.74 9.89 12.78
N ASN A 46 5.70 9.03 13.16
CA ASN A 46 6.94 8.79 12.44
C ASN A 46 6.67 8.27 11.01
N ASN A 47 5.73 7.32 10.85
CA ASN A 47 5.30 6.83 9.54
C ASN A 47 4.78 7.98 8.65
N LYS A 48 3.92 8.83 9.20
CA LYS A 48 3.36 9.98 8.48
C LYS A 48 4.44 11.00 8.11
N GLN A 49 5.40 11.28 8.99
CA GLN A 49 6.52 12.18 8.73
C GLN A 49 7.42 11.65 7.61
N ARG A 50 7.81 10.36 7.68
CA ARG A 50 8.61 9.70 6.62
C ARG A 50 7.91 9.73 5.26
N LEU A 51 6.59 9.50 5.21
CA LEU A 51 5.80 9.57 3.98
C LEU A 51 5.75 10.98 3.36
N ARG A 52 5.72 12.01 4.20
CA ARG A 52 5.66 13.41 3.76
C ARG A 52 7.02 13.98 3.35
N LEU A 53 8.09 13.46 3.93
CA LEU A 53 9.48 13.94 3.79
C LEU A 53 9.85 14.27 2.34
N TYR A 54 9.50 13.38 1.40
CA TYR A 54 9.79 13.59 -0.02
C TYR A 54 9.18 14.89 -0.56
N LYS A 55 7.91 15.18 -0.24
CA LYS A 55 7.25 16.42 -0.69
C LYS A 55 7.79 17.64 0.06
N ASP A 56 7.99 17.49 1.37
CA ASP A 56 8.41 18.58 2.25
C ASP A 56 9.82 19.09 1.88
N LEU A 57 10.73 18.21 1.39
CA LEU A 57 12.06 18.60 0.91
C LEU A 57 12.09 19.00 -0.57
N LEU A 58 11.35 18.27 -1.42
CA LEU A 58 11.46 18.46 -2.87
C LEU A 58 10.82 19.76 -3.35
N PHE A 59 9.70 20.19 -2.77
CA PHE A 59 9.00 21.39 -3.25
C PHE A 59 9.83 22.67 -3.06
N PRO A 60 10.42 22.93 -1.88
CA PRO A 60 11.35 24.05 -1.72
C PRO A 60 12.56 23.95 -2.66
N LEU A 61 13.18 22.78 -2.76
CA LEU A 61 14.32 22.54 -3.64
C LEU A 61 14.00 22.87 -5.11
N ALA A 62 12.88 22.36 -5.62
CA ALA A 62 12.44 22.59 -6.99
C ALA A 62 12.14 24.08 -7.23
N ALA A 63 11.51 24.76 -6.28
CA ALA A 63 11.27 26.21 -6.37
C ALA A 63 12.58 27.00 -6.44
N GLU A 64 13.57 26.66 -5.61
CA GLU A 64 14.89 27.27 -5.65
C GLU A 64 15.62 27.00 -6.97
N CYS A 65 15.51 25.79 -7.53
CA CYS A 65 16.06 25.47 -8.86
C CYS A 65 15.41 26.34 -9.94
N SER A 66 14.08 26.54 -9.91
CA SER A 66 13.39 27.45 -10.83
C SER A 66 13.86 28.90 -10.67
N VAL A 67 14.08 29.37 -9.44
CA VAL A 67 14.61 30.73 -9.20
C VAL A 67 16.02 30.89 -9.77
N MET A 68 16.90 29.90 -9.57
CA MET A 68 18.27 29.92 -10.10
C MET A 68 18.32 29.86 -11.63
N LEU A 69 17.38 29.14 -12.26
CA LEU A 69 17.27 29.04 -13.71
C LEU A 69 16.63 30.30 -14.34
N GLY A 70 15.78 31.02 -13.60
CA GLY A 70 15.09 32.21 -14.09
C GLY A 70 14.31 31.91 -15.38
N GLU A 71 14.60 32.66 -16.44
CA GLU A 71 13.98 32.48 -17.77
C GLU A 71 14.32 31.12 -18.42
N LYS A 72 15.43 30.48 -18.01
CA LYS A 72 15.86 29.17 -18.52
C LYS A 72 15.15 28.00 -17.85
N THR A 73 14.19 28.24 -16.95
CA THR A 73 13.49 27.17 -16.23
C THR A 73 12.78 26.19 -17.16
N GLY A 74 12.25 26.69 -18.28
CA GLY A 74 11.61 25.89 -19.33
C GLY A 74 12.51 25.54 -20.51
N ASP A 75 13.82 25.80 -20.42
CA ASP A 75 14.77 25.49 -21.49
C ASP A 75 15.27 24.05 -21.38
N SER A 76 14.95 23.25 -22.40
CA SER A 76 15.33 21.84 -22.47
C SER A 76 16.85 21.65 -22.52
N ALA A 77 17.57 22.52 -23.24
CA ALA A 77 19.03 22.41 -23.37
C ALA A 77 19.73 22.57 -22.01
N SER A 78 19.28 23.53 -21.19
CA SER A 78 19.76 23.71 -19.82
C SER A 78 19.57 22.46 -18.96
N TRP A 79 18.40 21.80 -19.05
CA TRP A 79 18.13 20.58 -18.27
C TRP A 79 18.93 19.35 -18.75
N VAL A 80 19.24 19.23 -20.04
CA VAL A 80 20.15 18.19 -20.56
C VAL A 80 21.56 18.35 -19.96
N GLU A 81 22.07 19.58 -19.90
CA GLU A 81 23.37 19.85 -19.26
C GLU A 81 23.34 19.50 -17.77
N ILE A 82 22.30 19.90 -17.04
CA ILE A 82 22.15 19.59 -15.61
C ILE A 82 22.06 18.07 -15.39
N LYS A 83 21.28 17.35 -16.20
CA LYS A 83 21.15 15.88 -16.14
C LYS A 83 22.52 15.21 -16.32
N SER A 84 23.31 15.69 -17.29
CA SER A 84 24.65 15.16 -17.58
C SER A 84 25.63 15.36 -16.41
N GLU A 85 25.67 16.56 -15.83
CA GLU A 85 26.49 16.84 -14.64
C GLU A 85 26.02 16.02 -13.43
N TYR A 86 24.71 15.91 -13.22
CA TYR A 86 24.14 15.12 -12.14
C TYR A 86 24.49 13.64 -12.27
N GLN A 87 24.43 13.08 -13.49
CA GLN A 87 24.81 11.70 -13.77
C GLN A 87 26.25 11.39 -13.37
N LEU A 88 27.18 12.32 -13.58
CA LEU A 88 28.59 12.17 -13.17
C LEU A 88 28.72 12.14 -11.63
N LEU A 89 27.98 12.99 -10.92
CA LEU A 89 28.01 13.07 -9.45
C LEU A 89 27.51 11.78 -8.79
N ILE A 90 26.48 11.15 -9.37
CA ILE A 90 25.82 9.99 -8.75
C ILE A 90 26.39 8.63 -9.21
N ALA A 91 27.30 8.60 -10.19
CA ALA A 91 27.69 7.39 -10.92
C ALA A 91 28.13 6.19 -10.05
N ASN A 92 28.78 6.46 -8.91
CA ASN A 92 29.31 5.43 -8.01
C ASN A 92 28.45 5.19 -6.77
N ARG A 93 27.23 5.73 -6.72
CA ARG A 93 26.35 5.59 -5.57
C ARG A 93 25.71 4.21 -5.51
N PRO A 94 25.58 3.59 -4.32
CA PRO A 94 24.89 2.32 -4.17
C PRO A 94 23.37 2.43 -4.33
N ASP A 95 22.81 3.64 -4.17
CA ASP A 95 21.40 3.99 -4.27
C ASP A 95 21.08 4.84 -5.52
N LEU A 96 21.86 4.62 -6.61
CA LEU A 96 21.77 5.35 -7.87
C LEU A 96 20.33 5.47 -8.40
N GLU A 97 19.57 4.37 -8.35
CA GLU A 97 18.19 4.30 -8.87
C GLU A 97 17.24 5.27 -8.16
N LEU A 98 17.50 5.53 -6.86
CA LEU A 98 16.74 6.49 -6.07
C LEU A 98 17.15 7.92 -6.40
N ALA A 99 18.45 8.16 -6.63
CA ALA A 99 18.98 9.47 -6.99
C ALA A 99 18.43 9.95 -8.35
N GLU A 100 18.34 9.07 -9.34
CA GLU A 100 17.70 9.33 -10.63
C GLU A 100 16.22 9.68 -10.49
N THR A 101 15.49 8.92 -9.65
CA THR A 101 14.07 9.21 -9.35
C THR A 101 13.89 10.56 -8.66
N PHE A 102 14.83 10.92 -7.78
CA PHE A 102 14.83 12.21 -7.10
C PHE A 102 14.99 13.35 -8.10
N PHE A 103 15.96 13.25 -9.01
CA PHE A 103 16.14 14.19 -10.11
C PHE A 103 14.87 14.35 -10.95
N ASN A 104 14.29 13.22 -11.40
CA ASN A 104 13.05 13.19 -12.17
C ASN A 104 11.90 13.94 -11.49
N SER A 105 11.84 13.86 -10.16
CA SER A 105 10.82 14.55 -9.41
C SER A 105 11.11 16.05 -9.27
N VAL A 106 12.38 16.45 -9.14
CA VAL A 106 12.78 17.87 -9.10
C VAL A 106 12.47 18.55 -10.43
N ILE A 107 12.94 18.02 -11.57
CA ILE A 107 12.69 18.62 -12.88
C ILE A 107 11.19 18.75 -13.16
N ARG A 108 10.38 17.74 -12.82
CA ARG A 108 8.93 17.78 -13.00
C ARG A 108 8.22 18.86 -12.17
N LYS A 109 8.79 19.26 -11.04
CA LYS A 109 8.22 20.33 -10.20
C LYS A 109 8.81 21.70 -10.55
N ALA A 110 10.06 21.75 -10.99
CA ALA A 110 10.72 22.96 -11.44
C ALA A 110 10.24 23.40 -12.84
N PHE A 111 9.85 22.47 -13.71
CA PHE A 111 9.32 22.70 -15.06
C PHE A 111 7.85 22.23 -15.15
N PRO A 112 6.88 23.09 -14.76
CA PRO A 112 5.47 22.73 -14.75
C PRO A 112 4.94 22.40 -16.15
N LYS A 113 3.98 21.48 -16.23
CA LYS A 113 3.32 21.03 -17.48
C LYS A 113 4.22 20.24 -18.44
N MET A 114 5.46 19.94 -18.04
CA MET A 114 6.32 19.02 -18.76
C MET A 114 5.70 17.61 -18.76
N THR A 115 5.68 16.97 -19.92
CA THR A 115 5.40 15.53 -20.03
C THR A 115 6.69 14.74 -19.82
N ILE A 116 6.59 13.42 -19.67
CA ILE A 116 7.78 12.57 -19.63
C ILE A 116 8.55 12.67 -20.96
N ASP A 117 9.87 12.78 -20.83
CA ASP A 117 10.84 13.04 -21.90
C ASP A 117 12.16 12.35 -21.56
N ASP A 118 12.63 11.44 -22.42
CA ASP A 118 13.81 10.60 -22.18
C ASP A 118 15.12 11.39 -22.23
N GLU A 119 15.16 12.51 -22.97
CA GLU A 119 16.36 13.35 -23.02
C GLU A 119 16.55 14.11 -21.71
N LEU A 120 15.43 14.58 -21.13
CA LEU A 120 15.43 15.42 -19.93
C LEU A 120 15.37 14.64 -18.61
N MET A 121 14.93 13.38 -18.64
CA MET A 121 14.67 12.59 -17.44
C MET A 121 15.35 11.23 -17.50
N PHE A 122 15.59 10.62 -16.34
CA PHE A 122 16.02 9.23 -16.21
C PHE A 122 14.81 8.29 -16.31
N VAL A 123 14.25 8.13 -17.50
CA VAL A 123 13.01 7.37 -17.71
C VAL A 123 13.29 5.88 -17.74
N MET A 124 14.30 5.45 -18.50
CA MET A 124 14.66 4.04 -18.71
C MET A 124 16.00 3.70 -18.08
N GLU A 125 16.80 4.72 -17.78
CA GLU A 125 18.09 4.66 -17.11
C GLU A 125 17.94 4.20 -15.66
N GLY A 126 18.96 3.58 -15.11
CA GLY A 126 18.93 3.00 -13.77
C GLY A 126 19.12 1.50 -13.79
N PHE A 127 19.81 1.01 -12.78
CA PHE A 127 20.43 -0.30 -12.80
C PHE A 127 19.39 -1.42 -12.56
N ASP A 128 19.24 -2.35 -13.50
CA ASP A 128 18.37 -3.55 -13.41
C ASP A 128 18.99 -4.63 -12.49
N SER A 129 19.28 -4.25 -11.25
CA SER A 129 20.24 -4.97 -10.41
C SER A 129 19.70 -5.52 -9.11
N CYS A 130 18.39 -5.75 -9.06
CA CYS A 130 17.77 -6.51 -7.98
C CYS A 130 18.18 -8.00 -8.03
N ALA A 131 19.44 -8.29 -8.36
CA ALA A 131 20.05 -9.59 -8.30
C ALA A 131 20.19 -10.00 -6.83
N VAL A 132 19.84 -11.26 -6.56
CA VAL A 132 20.04 -11.86 -5.26
C VAL A 132 21.54 -11.93 -4.99
N ARG A 133 22.01 -11.22 -3.97
CA ARG A 133 23.39 -11.31 -3.48
C ARG A 133 23.42 -12.05 -2.17
N GLU A 134 24.20 -13.13 -2.12
CA GLU A 134 24.54 -13.79 -0.86
C GLU A 134 25.76 -13.08 -0.27
N SER A 135 25.51 -11.97 0.45
CA SER A 135 26.53 -11.22 1.19
C SER A 135 26.33 -11.40 2.68
N GLU A 136 27.42 -11.63 3.41
CA GLU A 136 27.43 -11.63 4.86
C GLU A 136 27.11 -10.25 5.45
N GLU A 137 27.25 -9.16 4.69
CA GLU A 137 26.83 -7.82 5.12
C GLU A 137 25.31 -7.73 5.21
N LEU A 138 24.59 -8.39 4.31
CA LEU A 138 23.12 -8.35 4.19
C LEU A 138 22.41 -9.46 4.99
N LEU A 139 23.01 -10.65 5.06
CA LEU A 139 22.34 -11.87 5.52
C LEU A 139 23.04 -12.49 6.74
N ARG A 140 22.24 -13.03 7.66
CA ARG A 140 22.70 -14.03 8.63
C ARG A 140 22.46 -15.42 8.06
N THR A 141 23.48 -16.27 8.09
CA THR A 141 23.40 -17.65 7.58
C THR A 141 23.59 -18.65 8.71
N TYR A 142 22.63 -19.55 8.87
CA TYR A 142 22.59 -20.61 9.88
C TYR A 142 22.68 -21.98 9.20
N PRO A 143 23.83 -22.67 9.27
CA PRO A 143 24.02 -23.95 8.61
C PRO A 143 23.33 -25.09 9.38
N SER A 144 22.85 -26.11 8.67
CA SER A 144 22.06 -27.19 9.26
C SER A 144 22.82 -28.09 10.24
N PHE A 145 24.15 -28.18 10.16
CA PHE A 145 24.95 -29.08 11.00
C PHE A 145 24.92 -28.72 12.50
N PHE A 146 24.54 -27.49 12.86
CA PHE A 146 24.29 -27.13 14.26
C PHE A 146 23.02 -27.76 14.85
N GLY A 147 22.10 -28.24 14.00
CA GLY A 147 20.80 -28.76 14.39
C GLY A 147 19.73 -27.67 14.49
N LEU A 148 18.48 -28.08 14.27
CA LEU A 148 17.33 -27.17 14.17
C LEU A 148 17.13 -26.32 15.44
N GLU A 149 17.21 -26.93 16.62
CA GLU A 149 16.99 -26.24 17.89
C GLU A 149 18.05 -25.18 18.16
N LYS A 150 19.34 -25.52 17.97
CA LYS A 150 20.44 -24.56 18.14
C LYS A 150 20.32 -23.40 17.16
N ASN A 151 19.97 -23.68 15.90
CA ASN A 151 19.75 -22.64 14.90
C ASN A 151 18.60 -21.70 15.27
N ILE A 152 17.45 -22.23 15.69
CA ILE A 152 16.31 -21.38 16.11
C ILE A 152 16.67 -20.55 17.34
N ARG A 153 17.38 -21.13 18.30
CA ARG A 153 17.86 -20.42 19.49
C ARG A 153 18.81 -19.28 19.11
N GLN A 154 19.79 -19.55 18.24
CA GLN A 154 20.72 -18.54 17.74
C GLN A 154 20.00 -17.44 16.96
N ILE A 155 19.01 -17.79 16.12
CA ILE A 155 18.18 -16.81 15.42
C ILE A 155 17.56 -15.85 16.43
N LEU A 156 16.87 -16.33 17.47
CA LEU A 156 16.26 -15.44 18.46
C LEU A 156 17.26 -14.70 19.37
N GLU A 157 18.56 -15.05 19.34
CA GLU A 157 19.63 -14.35 20.07
C GLU A 157 20.32 -13.27 19.23
N ASP A 158 20.41 -13.49 17.92
CA ASP A 158 21.04 -12.57 16.98
C ASP A 158 20.20 -11.32 16.67
N TYR A 159 18.90 -11.35 17.00
CA TYR A 159 17.97 -10.24 16.83
C TYR A 159 17.57 -9.67 18.19
N ASP A 160 18.06 -8.47 18.49
CA ASP A 160 17.66 -7.70 19.66
C ASP A 160 16.45 -6.81 19.33
N PHE A 161 15.36 -7.02 20.07
CA PHE A 161 14.12 -6.24 19.95
C PHE A 161 14.02 -5.13 20.99
N GLY A 162 15.05 -4.92 21.81
CA GLY A 162 15.09 -3.91 22.88
C GLY A 162 14.17 -4.20 24.06
N ALA A 163 13.61 -5.41 24.13
CA ALA A 163 12.67 -5.83 25.17
C ALA A 163 12.82 -7.33 25.48
N PRO A 164 12.58 -7.77 26.72
CA PRO A 164 12.65 -9.18 27.09
C PRO A 164 11.54 -9.98 26.43
N PHE A 165 11.84 -11.24 26.10
CA PHE A 165 10.82 -12.18 25.64
C PHE A 165 9.84 -12.53 26.78
N MET A 166 8.56 -12.63 26.46
CA MET A 166 7.54 -13.12 27.38
C MET A 166 7.82 -14.56 27.83
N ASP A 167 8.09 -15.45 26.86
CA ASP A 167 8.52 -16.83 27.09
C ASP A 167 9.31 -17.35 25.88
N LYS A 168 10.63 -17.09 25.90
CA LYS A 168 11.54 -17.44 24.78
C LYS A 168 11.57 -18.94 24.51
N GLU A 169 11.55 -19.77 25.55
CA GLU A 169 11.62 -21.23 25.38
C GLU A 169 10.35 -21.78 24.75
N GLN A 170 9.18 -21.24 25.10
CA GLN A 170 7.93 -21.62 24.45
C GLN A 170 7.90 -21.18 22.98
N ASP A 171 8.42 -19.99 22.65
CA ASP A 171 8.55 -19.52 21.27
C ASP A 171 9.45 -20.44 20.44
N ILE A 172 10.59 -20.86 21.00
CA ILE A 172 11.50 -21.84 20.38
C ILE A 172 10.75 -23.16 20.10
N ARG A 173 9.99 -23.68 21.07
CA ARG A 173 9.19 -24.90 20.88
C ARG A 173 8.17 -24.76 19.76
N PHE A 174 7.48 -23.63 19.67
CA PHE A 174 6.51 -23.37 18.60
C PHE A 174 7.16 -23.32 17.22
N LEU A 175 8.29 -22.61 17.08
CA LEU A 175 9.05 -22.55 15.84
C LEU A 175 9.55 -23.94 15.41
N ILE A 176 10.13 -24.73 16.32
CA ILE A 176 10.59 -26.09 16.06
C ILE A 176 9.43 -26.96 15.58
N SER A 177 8.30 -26.92 16.27
CA SER A 177 7.12 -27.72 15.92
C SER A 177 6.60 -27.37 14.52
N SER A 178 6.61 -26.09 14.17
CA SER A 178 6.15 -25.57 12.88
C SER A 178 7.07 -26.00 11.74
N VAL A 179 8.39 -25.86 11.92
CA VAL A 179 9.38 -26.36 10.94
C VAL A 179 9.27 -27.87 10.76
N LYS A 180 9.13 -28.64 11.85
CA LYS A 180 8.94 -30.10 11.77
C LYS A 180 7.70 -30.46 10.97
N LYS A 181 6.56 -29.83 11.28
CA LYS A 181 5.26 -30.10 10.65
C LYS A 181 5.24 -29.75 9.15
N VAL A 182 5.83 -28.61 8.76
CA VAL A 182 5.71 -28.08 7.39
C VAL A 182 6.85 -28.54 6.49
N ILE A 183 8.08 -28.52 6.99
CA ILE A 183 9.29 -28.78 6.20
C ILE A 183 9.73 -30.24 6.32
N LEU A 184 9.97 -30.71 7.54
CA LEU A 184 10.63 -32.01 7.75
C LEU A 184 9.71 -33.22 7.51
N THR A 185 8.40 -33.01 7.38
CA THR A 185 7.46 -34.02 6.87
C THR A 185 7.63 -34.28 5.38
N ARG A 186 8.19 -33.34 4.61
CA ARG A 186 8.24 -33.36 3.15
C ARG A 186 9.67 -33.43 2.59
N TYR A 187 10.65 -32.97 3.35
CA TYR A 187 12.02 -32.82 2.88
C TYR A 187 13.03 -33.32 3.91
N ARG A 188 14.12 -33.93 3.43
CA ARG A 188 15.23 -34.40 4.27
C ARG A 188 16.33 -33.35 4.34
N VAL A 189 16.88 -33.13 5.53
CA VAL A 189 18.03 -32.25 5.77
C VAL A 189 19.27 -32.86 5.12
N GLY A 190 19.89 -32.09 4.23
CA GLY A 190 21.15 -32.42 3.58
C GLY A 190 22.32 -31.57 4.12
N PRO A 191 23.57 -31.91 3.78
CA PRO A 191 24.75 -31.16 4.21
C PRO A 191 24.79 -29.71 3.68
N ASP A 192 24.12 -29.46 2.55
CA ASP A 192 23.96 -28.15 1.91
C ASP A 192 22.83 -27.31 2.51
N THR A 193 22.05 -27.87 3.45
CA THR A 193 20.92 -27.17 4.05
C THR A 193 21.41 -25.99 4.89
N LYS A 194 20.90 -24.81 4.57
CA LYS A 194 21.22 -23.56 5.27
C LYS A 194 20.00 -22.66 5.35
N THR A 195 19.88 -21.91 6.44
CA THR A 195 18.85 -20.89 6.62
C THR A 195 19.47 -19.52 6.51
N GLN A 196 18.91 -18.64 5.68
CA GLN A 196 19.34 -17.26 5.51
C GLN A 196 18.23 -16.32 5.95
N ILE A 197 18.55 -15.32 6.76
CA ILE A 197 17.61 -14.29 7.21
C ILE A 197 18.24 -12.91 6.96
N LEU A 198 17.46 -11.95 6.47
CA LEU A 198 17.90 -10.55 6.38
C LEU A 198 18.30 -10.04 7.76
N LYS A 199 19.46 -9.38 7.86
CA LYS A 199 19.84 -8.70 9.11
C LYS A 199 18.86 -7.59 9.49
N SER A 200 18.33 -6.88 8.49
CA SER A 200 17.39 -5.80 8.71
C SER A 200 16.02 -6.35 9.13
N VAL A 201 15.50 -5.83 10.24
CA VAL A 201 14.16 -6.15 10.73
C VAL A 201 13.14 -5.19 10.11
N PHE A 202 12.00 -5.73 9.69
CA PHE A 202 10.93 -4.95 9.08
C PHE A 202 9.92 -4.59 10.16
N TYR A 203 9.68 -3.30 10.40
CA TYR A 203 8.71 -2.85 11.40
C TYR A 203 7.46 -2.31 10.74
N ARG A 204 6.29 -2.68 11.27
CA ARG A 204 5.00 -2.10 10.89
C ARG A 204 4.00 -2.21 12.02
N ASN A 205 3.44 -1.06 12.41
CA ASN A 205 2.52 -0.95 13.55
C ASN A 205 3.15 -1.58 14.81
N LYS A 206 2.47 -2.54 15.43
CA LYS A 206 2.91 -3.22 16.66
C LYS A 206 3.75 -4.49 16.43
N ALA A 207 4.31 -4.66 15.23
CA ALA A 207 4.98 -5.89 14.84
C ALA A 207 6.32 -5.63 14.15
N ALA A 208 7.28 -6.48 14.48
CA ALA A 208 8.57 -6.65 13.83
C ALA A 208 8.55 -7.96 13.03
N TYR A 209 9.16 -7.99 11.85
CA TYR A 209 9.12 -9.15 10.96
C TYR A 209 10.54 -9.53 10.55
N LEU A 210 10.91 -10.78 10.83
CA LEU A 210 12.11 -11.39 10.30
C LEU A 210 11.76 -12.13 9.01
N ILE A 211 12.54 -11.89 7.96
CA ILE A 211 12.30 -12.46 6.64
C ILE A 211 13.48 -13.32 6.25
N GLY A 212 13.19 -14.58 5.95
CA GLY A 212 14.22 -15.54 5.62
C GLY A 212 13.80 -16.55 4.57
N ARG A 213 14.75 -17.40 4.22
CA ARG A 213 14.58 -18.54 3.35
C ARG A 213 15.51 -19.66 3.78
N THR A 214 15.03 -20.90 3.71
CA THR A 214 15.83 -22.09 3.98
C THR A 214 16.09 -22.82 2.68
N PHE A 215 17.35 -23.09 2.37
CA PHE A 215 17.73 -23.96 1.26
C PHE A 215 17.61 -25.41 1.70
N LEU A 216 16.77 -26.19 1.03
CA LEU A 216 16.54 -27.59 1.34
C LEU A 216 16.03 -28.34 0.10
N GLY A 217 16.58 -29.53 -0.18
CA GLY A 217 16.15 -30.35 -1.32
C GLY A 217 16.29 -29.62 -2.67
N HIS A 218 17.39 -28.88 -2.84
CA HIS A 218 17.67 -28.04 -4.01
C HIS A 218 16.63 -26.93 -4.29
N LYS A 219 15.87 -26.52 -3.27
CA LYS A 219 14.89 -25.43 -3.38
C LYS A 219 15.03 -24.45 -2.22
N TRP A 220 14.71 -23.19 -2.49
CA TRP A 220 14.54 -22.18 -1.46
C TRP A 220 13.11 -22.20 -0.93
N MET A 221 12.96 -22.38 0.37
CA MET A 221 11.69 -22.29 1.08
C MET A 221 11.64 -20.98 1.87
N PRO A 222 10.87 -19.98 1.42
CA PRO A 222 10.74 -18.72 2.15
C PRO A 222 10.00 -18.92 3.47
N PHE A 223 10.26 -18.04 4.43
CA PHE A 223 9.48 -17.92 5.67
C PHE A 223 9.50 -16.49 6.22
N ILE A 224 8.48 -16.16 7.02
CA ILE A 224 8.42 -14.91 7.79
C ILE A 224 8.11 -15.24 9.25
N ILE A 225 8.82 -14.60 10.18
CA ILE A 225 8.61 -14.68 11.63
C ILE A 225 8.11 -13.32 12.13
N PRO A 226 6.79 -13.15 12.36
CA PRO A 226 6.26 -11.99 13.06
C PRO A 226 6.57 -12.08 14.56
N VAL A 227 7.17 -11.03 15.09
CA VAL A 227 7.41 -10.77 16.51
C VAL A 227 6.56 -9.58 16.91
N VAL A 228 5.77 -9.74 17.96
CA VAL A 228 4.86 -8.69 18.47
C VAL A 228 5.23 -8.35 19.91
N HIS A 229 4.81 -7.17 20.36
CA HIS A 229 5.07 -6.71 21.71
C HIS A 229 3.76 -6.68 22.51
N GLY A 230 3.60 -7.64 23.42
CA GLY A 230 2.47 -7.68 24.36
C GLY A 230 2.77 -6.98 25.67
N ASP A 231 1.86 -7.09 26.64
CA ASP A 231 2.04 -6.51 27.97
C ASP A 231 3.17 -7.17 28.78
N LYS A 232 3.41 -8.47 28.54
CA LYS A 232 4.38 -9.30 29.26
C LYS A 232 5.76 -9.38 28.59
N GLY A 233 5.97 -8.67 27.49
CA GLY A 233 7.21 -8.70 26.70
C GLY A 233 6.97 -9.05 25.23
N VAL A 234 8.07 -9.22 24.49
CA VAL A 234 8.01 -9.61 23.07
C VAL A 234 7.82 -11.11 22.92
N PHE A 235 7.14 -11.53 21.85
CA PHE A 235 7.00 -12.94 21.54
C PHE A 235 6.79 -13.16 20.05
N VAL A 236 7.14 -14.37 19.60
CA VAL A 236 6.84 -14.83 18.25
C VAL A 236 5.36 -15.16 18.14
N ASP A 237 4.64 -14.49 17.25
CA ASP A 237 3.20 -14.70 17.09
C ASP A 237 2.90 -15.92 16.20
N THR A 238 3.71 -16.16 15.15
CA THR A 238 3.55 -17.31 14.25
C THR A 238 4.81 -17.57 13.41
N LEU A 239 4.79 -18.60 12.56
CA LEU A 239 5.79 -18.87 11.51
C LEU A 239 5.08 -19.13 10.18
N ILE A 240 5.28 -18.23 9.22
CA ILE A 240 4.53 -18.21 7.97
C ILE A 240 5.38 -18.83 6.85
N PHE A 241 4.87 -19.88 6.21
CA PHE A 241 5.44 -20.51 5.01
C PHE A 241 4.56 -20.35 3.76
N ASP A 242 3.31 -19.91 3.92
CA ASP A 242 2.37 -19.78 2.81
C ASP A 242 2.73 -18.55 1.93
N PRO A 243 3.08 -18.75 0.64
CA PRO A 243 3.41 -17.66 -0.28
C PRO A 243 2.28 -16.64 -0.47
N ASN A 244 1.01 -17.04 -0.35
CA ASN A 244 -0.14 -16.15 -0.45
C ASN A 244 -0.22 -15.21 0.76
N LEU A 245 0.01 -15.74 1.96
CA LEU A 245 0.06 -14.92 3.18
C LEU A 245 1.26 -13.96 3.13
N MET A 246 2.43 -14.43 2.71
CA MET A 246 3.60 -13.56 2.51
C MET A 246 3.29 -12.45 1.51
N SER A 247 2.71 -12.77 0.35
CA SER A 247 2.33 -11.78 -0.65
C SER A 247 1.33 -10.74 -0.11
N SER A 248 0.39 -11.17 0.75
CA SER A 248 -0.57 -10.30 1.44
C SER A 248 0.09 -9.35 2.45
N MET A 249 1.15 -9.79 3.12
CA MET A 249 1.92 -8.94 4.04
C MET A 249 2.66 -7.80 3.32
N PHE A 250 3.03 -8.02 2.06
CA PHE A 250 3.66 -7.05 1.15
C PHE A 250 2.64 -6.49 0.14
N SER A 251 1.36 -6.49 0.51
CA SER A 251 0.28 -6.00 -0.34
C SER A 251 0.33 -4.47 -0.45
N PHE A 252 -0.07 -3.96 -1.63
CA PHE A 252 -0.36 -2.55 -1.87
C PHE A 252 -1.49 -2.01 -0.99
N THR A 253 -2.14 -2.87 -0.21
CA THR A 253 -3.25 -2.48 0.67
C THR A 253 -2.81 -2.15 2.10
N ARG A 254 -1.51 -2.19 2.39
CA ARG A 254 -0.96 -1.98 3.73
C ARG A 254 -0.02 -0.80 3.76
N SER A 255 0.19 -0.26 4.97
CA SER A 255 1.28 0.67 5.23
C SER A 255 2.63 0.05 4.88
N TYR A 256 3.55 0.91 4.44
CA TYR A 256 4.92 0.50 4.13
C TYR A 256 5.68 0.12 5.40
N PHE A 257 6.65 -0.79 5.26
CA PHE A 257 7.55 -1.17 6.35
C PHE A 257 8.56 -0.06 6.63
N MET A 258 8.95 0.06 7.88
CA MET A 258 10.19 0.71 8.30
C MET A 258 11.29 -0.35 8.37
N VAL A 259 12.25 -0.28 7.45
CA VAL A 259 13.37 -1.21 7.36
C VAL A 259 14.63 -0.45 6.98
N GLN A 260 15.70 -0.67 7.74
CA GLN A 260 17.01 -0.10 7.40
C GLN A 260 17.57 -0.82 6.18
N ALA A 261 17.72 -0.08 5.09
CA ALA A 261 18.20 -0.57 3.81
C ALA A 261 19.29 0.37 3.29
N GLU A 262 20.55 0.07 3.60
CA GLU A 262 21.70 0.87 3.14
C GLU A 262 21.85 0.80 1.62
N VAL A 263 21.60 -0.37 1.04
CA VAL A 263 21.52 -0.60 -0.40
C VAL A 263 20.13 -1.17 -0.72
N PRO A 264 19.13 -0.31 -0.99
CA PRO A 264 17.74 -0.71 -1.19
C PRO A 264 17.53 -1.81 -2.24
N SER A 265 18.25 -1.73 -3.36
CA SER A 265 18.23 -2.72 -4.44
C SER A 265 18.62 -4.14 -3.98
N GLN A 266 19.53 -4.29 -3.02
CA GLN A 266 19.92 -5.60 -2.49
C GLN A 266 18.82 -6.20 -1.59
N VAL A 267 18.18 -5.36 -0.76
CA VAL A 267 17.03 -5.79 0.06
C VAL A 267 15.88 -6.22 -0.86
N VAL A 268 15.58 -5.44 -1.89
CA VAL A 268 14.56 -5.78 -2.89
C VAL A 268 14.92 -7.06 -3.65
N GLY A 269 16.19 -7.24 -4.02
CA GLY A 269 16.69 -8.47 -4.64
C GLY A 269 16.50 -9.70 -3.74
N PHE A 270 16.77 -9.59 -2.44
CA PHE A 270 16.45 -10.69 -1.51
C PHE A 270 14.94 -10.94 -1.41
N LEU A 271 14.14 -9.89 -1.26
CA LEU A 271 12.67 -10.00 -1.17
C LEU A 271 12.06 -10.63 -2.43
N SER A 272 12.60 -10.38 -3.62
CA SER A 272 12.12 -11.01 -4.86
C SER A 272 12.32 -12.52 -4.85
N SER A 273 13.35 -13.02 -4.16
CA SER A 273 13.57 -14.46 -3.97
C SER A 273 12.63 -15.10 -2.94
N VAL A 274 12.08 -14.31 -2.02
CA VAL A 274 11.14 -14.77 -0.99
C VAL A 274 9.69 -14.65 -1.48
N ILE A 275 9.39 -13.62 -2.27
CA ILE A 275 8.04 -13.26 -2.72
C ILE A 275 8.04 -13.08 -4.26
N PRO A 276 8.23 -14.15 -5.03
CA PRO A 276 8.53 -14.08 -6.46
C PRO A 276 7.37 -13.55 -7.34
N HIS A 277 6.15 -13.54 -6.81
CA HIS A 277 4.98 -13.05 -7.57
C HIS A 277 4.82 -11.53 -7.53
N LYS A 278 5.58 -10.83 -6.67
CA LYS A 278 5.52 -9.36 -6.56
C LYS A 278 6.45 -8.73 -7.58
N LYS A 279 5.96 -7.68 -8.25
CA LYS A 279 6.81 -6.88 -9.13
C LYS A 279 7.79 -6.05 -8.31
N ILE A 280 8.94 -5.71 -8.90
CA ILE A 280 10.01 -4.96 -8.23
C ILE A 280 9.48 -3.62 -7.69
N HIS A 281 8.64 -2.92 -8.46
CA HIS A 281 8.02 -1.67 -8.00
C HIS A 281 7.15 -1.83 -6.74
N GLU A 282 6.47 -2.98 -6.59
CA GLU A 282 5.67 -3.27 -5.38
C GLU A 282 6.56 -3.52 -4.16
N LEU A 283 7.75 -4.10 -4.36
CA LEU A 283 8.71 -4.34 -3.28
C LEU A 283 9.37 -3.03 -2.81
N TYR A 284 9.73 -2.13 -3.72
CA TYR A 284 10.19 -0.78 -3.35
C TYR A 284 9.13 0.02 -2.59
N ASN A 285 7.87 -0.06 -3.03
CA ASN A 285 6.75 0.49 -2.28
C ASN A 285 6.71 -0.09 -0.86
N ALA A 286 6.78 -1.42 -0.73
CA ALA A 286 6.68 -2.10 0.56
C ALA A 286 7.76 -1.68 1.57
N ILE A 287 8.97 -1.33 1.12
CA ILE A 287 10.05 -0.84 2.01
C ILE A 287 10.06 0.68 2.22
N GLY A 288 9.10 1.40 1.62
CA GLY A 288 8.87 2.83 1.84
C GLY A 288 9.36 3.77 0.74
N PHE A 289 10.00 3.27 -0.32
CA PHE A 289 10.45 4.06 -1.47
C PHE A 289 9.37 4.17 -2.55
N ASN A 290 8.18 4.63 -2.16
CA ASN A 290 7.01 4.64 -3.05
C ASN A 290 7.14 5.54 -4.29
N LYS A 291 7.96 6.60 -4.21
CA LYS A 291 8.28 7.44 -5.37
C LYS A 291 9.10 6.69 -6.41
N HIS A 292 10.04 5.86 -5.97
CA HIS A 292 10.80 5.00 -6.87
C HIS A 292 9.94 3.87 -7.43
N GLY A 293 9.10 3.25 -6.62
CA GLY A 293 8.10 2.30 -7.14
C GLY A 293 7.17 2.93 -8.16
N LYS A 294 6.82 4.22 -8.05
CA LYS A 294 6.09 4.94 -9.11
C LYS A 294 6.91 5.08 -10.41
N THR A 295 8.21 5.37 -10.33
CA THR A 295 9.10 5.41 -11.51
C THR A 295 9.16 4.05 -12.20
N LEU A 296 9.42 2.98 -11.43
CA LEU A 296 9.49 1.62 -11.95
C LEU A 296 8.15 1.13 -12.52
N PHE A 297 7.03 1.49 -11.88
CA PHE A 297 5.70 1.22 -12.42
C PHE A 297 5.52 1.86 -13.81
N TYR A 298 6.00 3.10 -14.00
CA TYR A 298 5.89 3.76 -15.29
C TYR A 298 6.77 3.09 -16.36
N ARG A 299 7.96 2.60 -16.00
CA ARG A 299 8.80 1.77 -16.88
C ARG A 299 8.11 0.47 -17.28
N ASP A 300 7.56 -0.25 -16.30
CA ASP A 300 6.78 -1.48 -16.53
C ASP A 300 5.59 -1.20 -17.47
N TYR A 301 4.93 -0.05 -17.32
CA TYR A 301 3.85 0.40 -18.19
C TYR A 301 4.31 0.64 -19.64
N LEU A 302 5.44 1.32 -19.84
CA LEU A 302 6.00 1.55 -21.17
C LEU A 302 6.38 0.24 -21.87
N HIS A 303 7.14 -0.62 -21.18
CA HIS A 303 7.48 -1.96 -21.68
C HIS A 303 6.24 -2.78 -22.04
N HIS A 304 5.20 -2.70 -21.19
CA HIS A 304 3.95 -3.38 -21.46
C HIS A 304 3.26 -2.87 -22.72
N LEU A 305 3.25 -1.55 -22.94
CA LEU A 305 2.67 -0.97 -24.16
C LEU A 305 3.40 -1.42 -25.42
N GLU A 306 4.73 -1.54 -25.39
CA GLU A 306 5.54 -2.06 -26.50
C GLU A 306 5.27 -3.56 -26.77
N ALA A 307 5.06 -4.34 -25.70
CA ALA A 307 4.86 -5.79 -25.78
C ALA A 307 3.39 -6.22 -26.00
N SER A 308 2.44 -5.29 -26.06
CA SER A 308 1.00 -5.57 -26.16
C SER A 308 0.32 -4.73 -27.24
N THR A 309 -0.85 -5.20 -27.70
CA THR A 309 -1.65 -4.52 -28.74
C THR A 309 -3.09 -4.25 -28.33
N ASP A 310 -3.49 -4.64 -27.11
CA ASP A 310 -4.84 -4.41 -26.58
C ASP A 310 -5.14 -2.93 -26.39
N GLN A 311 -6.41 -2.56 -26.40
CA GLN A 311 -6.82 -1.16 -26.27
C GLN A 311 -7.23 -0.83 -24.85
N PHE A 312 -7.04 0.43 -24.45
CA PHE A 312 -7.64 0.98 -23.26
C PHE A 312 -9.16 1.02 -23.43
N GLU A 313 -9.86 0.49 -22.44
CA GLU A 313 -11.32 0.36 -22.39
C GLU A 313 -11.88 0.86 -21.06
N VAL A 314 -13.17 1.19 -21.05
CA VAL A 314 -13.88 1.52 -19.80
C VAL A 314 -13.82 0.31 -18.88
N ALA A 315 -13.51 0.52 -17.60
CA ALA A 315 -13.38 -0.60 -16.66
C ALA A 315 -14.75 -1.27 -16.44
N ALA A 316 -14.74 -2.60 -16.37
CA ALA A 316 -15.94 -3.38 -16.09
C ALA A 316 -16.54 -3.03 -14.72
N GLY A 317 -17.86 -2.91 -14.65
CA GLY A 317 -18.60 -2.59 -13.43
C GLY A 317 -19.62 -1.48 -13.63
N ILE A 318 -20.12 -0.95 -12.51
CA ILE A 318 -21.06 0.15 -12.50
C ILE A 318 -20.27 1.46 -12.63
N LYS A 319 -20.64 2.31 -13.58
CA LYS A 319 -20.01 3.63 -13.74
C LYS A 319 -20.20 4.45 -12.47
N GLY A 320 -19.09 4.93 -11.90
CA GLY A 320 -19.09 5.74 -10.69
C GLY A 320 -19.66 7.14 -10.93
N MET A 321 -20.24 7.76 -9.91
CA MET A 321 -20.80 9.12 -10.00
C MET A 321 -19.73 10.23 -9.96
N VAL A 322 -18.57 9.93 -9.38
CA VAL A 322 -17.47 10.89 -9.13
C VAL A 322 -16.25 10.61 -10.01
N MET A 323 -16.00 9.34 -10.34
CA MET A 323 -14.79 8.91 -11.06
C MET A 323 -15.14 8.31 -12.42
N THR A 324 -14.36 8.67 -13.44
CA THR A 324 -14.27 7.93 -14.71
C THR A 324 -13.11 6.95 -14.60
N VAL A 325 -13.39 5.65 -14.79
CA VAL A 325 -12.42 4.57 -14.58
C VAL A 325 -12.25 3.77 -15.87
N PHE A 326 -11.00 3.57 -16.26
CA PHE A 326 -10.62 2.81 -17.44
C PHE A 326 -9.42 1.91 -17.15
N THR A 327 -9.17 0.93 -18.01
CA THR A 327 -8.10 -0.05 -17.82
C THR A 327 -7.50 -0.42 -19.17
N LEU A 328 -6.32 -1.03 -19.13
CA LEU A 328 -5.77 -1.78 -20.25
C LEU A 328 -5.92 -3.25 -19.87
N PRO A 329 -6.71 -4.09 -20.56
CA PRO A 329 -7.12 -5.40 -20.07
C PRO A 329 -5.99 -6.31 -19.61
N SER A 330 -4.88 -6.30 -20.35
CA SER A 330 -3.68 -7.08 -20.07
C SER A 330 -2.80 -6.48 -18.96
N LEU A 331 -3.03 -5.22 -18.58
CA LEU A 331 -2.37 -4.54 -17.47
C LEU A 331 -3.27 -4.65 -16.23
N ASN A 332 -2.75 -5.23 -15.14
CA ASN A 332 -3.49 -5.42 -13.88
C ASN A 332 -3.70 -4.11 -13.08
N ILE A 333 -4.11 -3.04 -13.76
CA ILE A 333 -4.17 -1.66 -13.25
C ILE A 333 -5.43 -0.97 -13.78
N VAL A 334 -6.04 -0.15 -12.94
CA VAL A 334 -7.10 0.79 -13.34
C VAL A 334 -6.58 2.21 -13.25
N PHE A 335 -7.04 3.04 -14.17
CA PHE A 335 -6.79 4.47 -14.24
C PHE A 335 -8.08 5.18 -13.83
N LYS A 336 -8.01 6.01 -12.80
CA LYS A 336 -9.15 6.72 -12.24
C LYS A 336 -8.96 8.23 -12.43
N MET A 337 -9.94 8.88 -13.04
CA MET A 337 -9.96 10.33 -13.25
C MET A 337 -11.18 10.92 -12.54
N ILE A 338 -11.00 12.06 -11.87
CA ILE A 338 -12.12 12.77 -11.24
C ILE A 338 -12.93 13.46 -12.34
N LYS A 339 -14.25 13.23 -12.38
CA LYS A 339 -15.17 13.82 -13.37
C LYS A 339 -15.19 15.36 -13.29
N ASP A 340 -15.49 16.00 -14.41
CA ASP A 340 -15.70 17.45 -14.50
C ASP A 340 -16.94 17.90 -13.72
N HIS A 341 -18.00 17.09 -13.78
CA HIS A 341 -19.27 17.28 -13.07
C HIS A 341 -19.70 15.97 -12.40
N PHE A 342 -20.18 16.06 -11.16
CA PHE A 342 -20.66 14.90 -10.41
C PHE A 342 -22.18 14.74 -10.58
N GLU A 343 -22.62 13.49 -10.62
CA GLU A 343 -24.03 13.14 -10.76
C GLU A 343 -24.75 13.32 -9.40
N PRO A 344 -25.97 13.90 -9.35
CA PRO A 344 -26.76 13.96 -8.13
C PRO A 344 -26.92 12.56 -7.51
N PRO A 345 -26.90 12.43 -6.16
CA PRO A 345 -26.93 13.48 -5.15
C PRO A 345 -25.56 14.05 -4.73
N LYS A 346 -24.46 13.69 -5.42
CA LYS A 346 -23.10 14.08 -5.02
C LYS A 346 -22.93 15.61 -5.12
N ASN A 347 -22.65 16.25 -4.00
CA ASN A 347 -22.51 17.72 -3.89
C ASN A 347 -21.08 18.19 -3.52
N MET A 348 -20.12 17.27 -3.49
CA MET A 348 -18.71 17.58 -3.21
C MET A 348 -18.01 18.24 -4.41
N THR A 349 -16.86 18.84 -4.15
CA THR A 349 -15.95 19.43 -5.12
C THR A 349 -14.84 18.45 -5.49
N ARG A 350 -14.20 18.67 -6.65
CA ARG A 350 -13.02 17.90 -7.05
C ARG A 350 -11.88 18.01 -6.04
N GLN A 351 -11.75 19.16 -5.39
CA GLN A 351 -10.71 19.39 -4.38
C GLN A 351 -10.94 18.52 -3.15
N GLU A 352 -12.17 18.44 -2.66
CA GLU A 352 -12.54 17.55 -1.56
C GLU A 352 -12.23 16.08 -1.91
N VAL A 353 -12.54 15.61 -3.11
CA VAL A 353 -12.18 14.25 -3.56
C VAL A 353 -10.67 14.03 -3.50
N ARG A 354 -9.85 14.98 -3.98
CA ARG A 354 -8.39 14.89 -3.89
C ARG A 354 -7.90 14.84 -2.44
N GLU A 355 -8.53 15.58 -1.54
CA GLU A 355 -8.23 15.58 -0.12
C GLU A 355 -8.55 14.24 0.54
N LYS A 356 -9.66 13.60 0.16
CA LYS A 356 -9.97 12.23 0.60
C LYS A 356 -8.94 11.21 0.10
N TYR A 357 -8.54 11.26 -1.18
CA TYR A 357 -7.46 10.41 -1.69
C TYR A 357 -6.14 10.64 -0.95
N LYS A 358 -5.82 11.90 -0.63
CA LYS A 358 -4.64 12.25 0.18
C LYS A 358 -4.75 11.71 1.60
N LEU A 359 -5.93 11.74 2.20
CA LEU A 359 -6.20 11.14 3.52
C LEU A 359 -5.84 9.66 3.50
N VAL A 360 -6.37 8.87 2.55
CA VAL A 360 -6.06 7.44 2.41
C VAL A 360 -4.57 7.19 2.23
N SER A 361 -3.89 8.03 1.43
CA SER A 361 -2.45 7.88 1.18
C SER A 361 -1.57 8.09 2.43
N LEU A 362 -2.08 8.78 3.45
CA LEU A 362 -1.37 9.14 4.68
C LEU A 362 -1.85 8.37 5.92
N HIS A 363 -2.88 7.54 5.79
CA HIS A 363 -3.43 6.74 6.88
C HIS A 363 -3.04 5.27 6.76
N ASP A 364 -3.10 4.56 7.89
CA ASP A 364 -2.91 3.11 7.85
C ASP A 364 -4.05 2.46 7.07
N ARG A 365 -3.68 1.81 5.97
CA ARG A 365 -4.63 1.14 5.08
C ARG A 365 -5.11 -0.21 5.61
N VAL A 366 -4.49 -0.74 6.67
CA VAL A 366 -4.85 -1.98 7.40
C VAL A 366 -5.06 -3.24 6.54
N GLY A 367 -4.60 -3.23 5.28
CA GLY A 367 -4.85 -4.32 4.34
C GLY A 367 -6.24 -4.30 3.72
N ARG A 368 -6.95 -3.16 3.78
CA ARG A 368 -8.35 -2.97 3.35
C ARG A 368 -8.59 -1.76 2.46
N MET A 369 -7.62 -0.86 2.27
CA MET A 369 -7.69 0.21 1.25
C MET A 369 -6.56 0.02 0.25
N ALA A 370 -6.82 0.21 -1.03
CA ALA A 370 -5.80 0.14 -2.07
C ALA A 370 -4.90 1.39 -2.08
N ASP A 371 -3.57 1.20 -2.12
CA ASP A 371 -2.64 2.29 -2.41
C ASP A 371 -2.84 2.83 -3.83
N THR A 372 -2.62 4.14 -3.98
CA THR A 372 -2.84 4.85 -5.25
C THR A 372 -1.61 5.66 -5.61
N HIS A 373 -1.29 5.70 -6.89
CA HIS A 373 -0.27 6.63 -7.40
C HIS A 373 -0.95 7.75 -8.18
N GLU A 374 -0.74 8.98 -7.73
CA GLU A 374 -1.16 10.19 -8.44
C GLU A 374 -0.18 10.50 -9.59
N PHE A 375 -0.67 10.63 -10.82
CA PHE A 375 0.07 11.05 -12.00
C PHE A 375 -0.44 12.37 -12.55
N GLU A 376 0.49 13.18 -13.04
CA GLU A 376 0.22 14.43 -13.75
C GLU A 376 0.80 14.31 -15.17
N TYR A 377 0.08 14.84 -16.17
CA TYR A 377 0.48 14.85 -17.58
C TYR A 377 0.85 13.46 -18.14
N PHE A 378 0.00 12.48 -17.86
CA PHE A 378 0.18 11.08 -18.28
C PHE A 378 -0.09 10.91 -19.78
N LYS A 379 0.79 10.19 -20.49
CA LYS A 379 0.71 9.98 -21.95
C LYS A 379 0.11 8.61 -22.27
N ILE A 380 -0.88 8.59 -23.17
CA ILE A 380 -1.46 7.37 -23.75
C ILE A 380 -1.42 7.49 -25.28
N PRO A 381 -0.93 6.48 -26.02
CA PRO A 381 -0.99 6.48 -27.48
C PRO A 381 -2.45 6.51 -27.96
N LYS A 382 -2.78 7.45 -28.84
CA LYS A 382 -4.17 7.71 -29.27
C LYS A 382 -4.81 6.49 -29.95
N GLU A 383 -4.03 5.75 -30.74
CA GLU A 383 -4.46 4.53 -31.44
C GLU A 383 -4.79 3.37 -30.50
N ARG A 384 -4.27 3.41 -29.26
CA ARG A 384 -4.55 2.41 -28.23
C ARG A 384 -5.83 2.71 -27.47
N ILE A 385 -6.59 3.76 -27.79
CA ILE A 385 -7.81 4.13 -27.06
C ILE A 385 -9.03 3.62 -27.83
N SER A 386 -9.83 2.76 -27.21
CA SER A 386 -11.09 2.32 -27.80
C SER A 386 -12.04 3.49 -28.06
N SER A 387 -12.87 3.39 -29.09
CA SER A 387 -13.82 4.44 -29.44
C SER A 387 -14.80 4.75 -28.30
N GLU A 388 -15.26 3.70 -27.59
CA GLU A 388 -16.12 3.83 -26.41
C GLU A 388 -15.44 4.64 -25.30
N LEU A 389 -14.18 4.32 -24.98
CA LEU A 389 -13.44 5.06 -23.96
C LEU A 389 -13.24 6.52 -24.36
N MET A 390 -12.90 6.82 -25.61
CA MET A 390 -12.74 8.20 -26.06
C MET A 390 -14.04 9.01 -25.92
N ILE A 391 -15.20 8.42 -26.21
CA ILE A 391 -16.52 9.06 -26.01
C ILE A 391 -16.74 9.34 -24.53
N GLU A 392 -16.52 8.36 -23.65
CA GLU A 392 -16.66 8.52 -22.20
C GLU A 392 -15.74 9.62 -21.65
N LEU A 393 -14.47 9.63 -22.05
CA LEU A 393 -13.49 10.62 -21.61
C LEU A 393 -13.89 12.04 -22.02
N ARG A 394 -14.32 12.23 -23.27
CA ARG A 394 -14.80 13.54 -23.75
C ARG A 394 -16.11 13.97 -23.10
N LYS A 395 -16.95 13.04 -22.68
CA LYS A 395 -18.21 13.36 -21.99
C LYS A 395 -17.98 13.77 -20.53
N THR A 396 -17.04 13.10 -19.85
CA THR A 396 -16.98 13.12 -18.38
C THR A 396 -15.79 13.88 -17.81
N VAL A 397 -14.68 13.99 -18.55
CA VAL A 397 -13.41 14.54 -18.06
C VAL A 397 -12.70 15.40 -19.12
N ASN A 398 -13.45 16.01 -20.04
CA ASN A 398 -12.90 16.78 -21.16
C ASN A 398 -11.93 17.88 -20.72
N SER A 399 -12.18 18.53 -19.58
CA SER A 399 -11.31 19.59 -19.07
C SER A 399 -9.90 19.10 -18.70
N HIS A 400 -9.74 17.79 -18.51
CA HIS A 400 -8.48 17.13 -18.14
C HIS A 400 -7.68 16.60 -19.35
N LEU A 401 -8.22 16.69 -20.56
CA LEU A 401 -7.61 16.10 -21.75
C LEU A 401 -6.85 17.15 -22.56
N LYS A 402 -5.70 16.75 -23.10
CA LYS A 402 -5.01 17.44 -24.18
C LYS A 402 -4.71 16.41 -25.26
N ILE A 403 -5.34 16.55 -26.42
CA ILE A 403 -5.19 15.63 -27.54
C ILE A 403 -4.19 16.22 -28.52
N THR A 404 -3.16 15.44 -28.85
CA THR A 404 -2.21 15.73 -29.94
C THR A 404 -2.50 14.80 -31.12
N ASP A 405 -1.68 14.87 -32.16
CA ASP A 405 -1.84 14.02 -33.34
C ASP A 405 -1.69 12.53 -33.00
N SER A 406 -0.70 12.19 -32.16
CA SER A 406 -0.34 10.82 -31.80
C SER A 406 -0.75 10.38 -30.39
N HIS A 407 -0.97 11.31 -29.46
CA HIS A 407 -1.17 10.99 -28.05
C HIS A 407 -2.37 11.70 -27.41
N LEU A 408 -2.95 11.05 -26.41
CA LEU A 408 -3.78 11.68 -25.39
C LEU A 408 -2.92 11.98 -24.17
N ILE A 409 -2.87 13.24 -23.75
CA ILE A 409 -2.24 13.68 -22.51
C ILE A 409 -3.34 13.95 -21.48
N ILE A 410 -3.27 13.23 -20.36
CA ILE A 410 -4.18 13.37 -19.23
C ILE A 410 -3.53 14.23 -18.15
N LYS A 411 -4.12 15.39 -17.84
CA LYS A 411 -3.55 16.35 -16.88
C LYS A 411 -3.38 15.77 -15.49
N HIS A 412 -4.32 14.94 -15.03
CA HIS A 412 -4.32 14.34 -13.70
C HIS A 412 -5.09 13.01 -13.71
N LEU A 413 -4.50 11.97 -13.10
CA LEU A 413 -5.16 10.69 -12.87
C LEU A 413 -4.55 9.98 -11.66
N TYR A 414 -5.27 8.99 -11.14
CA TYR A 414 -4.75 8.00 -10.19
C TYR A 414 -4.61 6.65 -10.87
N THR A 415 -3.55 5.90 -10.57
CA THR A 415 -3.46 4.48 -10.89
C THR A 415 -3.64 3.66 -9.64
N GLU A 416 -4.35 2.54 -9.76
CA GLU A 416 -4.60 1.59 -8.67
C GLU A 416 -4.55 0.16 -9.21
N ARG A 417 -4.28 -0.82 -8.34
CA ARG A 417 -4.34 -2.23 -8.74
C ARG A 417 -5.76 -2.60 -9.18
N ARG A 418 -5.89 -3.25 -10.34
CA ARG A 418 -7.17 -3.81 -10.78
C ARG A 418 -7.59 -4.94 -9.85
N MET A 419 -8.85 -4.91 -9.44
CA MET A 419 -9.51 -5.92 -8.61
C MET A 419 -10.83 -6.32 -9.27
N GLU A 420 -11.33 -7.51 -8.95
CA GLU A 420 -12.64 -7.96 -9.40
C GLU A 420 -13.72 -7.30 -8.51
N PRO A 421 -14.64 -6.47 -9.04
CA PRO A 421 -15.68 -5.85 -8.23
C PRO A 421 -16.50 -6.90 -7.47
N LEU A 422 -16.69 -6.70 -6.17
CA LEU A 422 -17.33 -7.67 -5.29
C LEU A 422 -18.77 -7.95 -5.69
N ASN A 423 -19.51 -6.94 -6.16
CA ASN A 423 -20.87 -7.12 -6.68
C ASN A 423 -20.93 -8.06 -7.89
N ILE A 424 -19.94 -7.99 -8.79
CA ILE A 424 -19.85 -8.89 -9.96
C ILE A 424 -19.53 -10.31 -9.50
N PHE A 425 -18.55 -10.45 -8.61
CA PHE A 425 -18.17 -11.76 -8.06
C PHE A 425 -19.35 -12.44 -7.34
N LEU A 426 -20.05 -11.72 -6.45
CA LEU A 426 -21.20 -12.25 -5.72
C LEU A 426 -22.36 -12.65 -6.64
N GLY A 427 -22.48 -12.02 -7.81
CA GLY A 427 -23.47 -12.39 -8.82
C GLY A 427 -23.19 -13.72 -9.52
N ASN A 428 -21.92 -14.14 -9.59
CA ASN A 428 -21.48 -15.28 -10.41
C ASN A 428 -20.91 -16.47 -9.61
N CYS A 429 -20.50 -16.26 -8.35
CA CYS A 429 -19.84 -17.29 -7.55
C CYS A 429 -20.81 -18.34 -6.97
N SER A 430 -20.25 -19.46 -6.55
CA SER A 430 -20.96 -20.47 -5.76
C SER A 430 -21.37 -19.93 -4.38
N THR A 431 -22.33 -20.59 -3.71
CA THR A 431 -22.74 -20.21 -2.36
C THR A 431 -21.58 -20.30 -1.36
N GLU A 432 -20.74 -21.34 -1.42
CA GLU A 432 -19.59 -21.50 -0.51
C GLU A 432 -18.59 -20.33 -0.65
N GLU A 433 -18.25 -19.97 -1.89
CA GLU A 433 -17.37 -18.83 -2.16
C GLU A 433 -18.01 -17.50 -1.75
N GLY A 434 -19.31 -17.36 -1.99
CA GLY A 434 -20.10 -16.19 -1.61
C GLY A 434 -20.11 -15.97 -0.09
N LEU A 435 -20.25 -17.03 0.71
CA LEU A 435 -20.21 -16.96 2.17
C LEU A 435 -18.86 -16.43 2.65
N ARG A 436 -17.75 -17.00 2.15
CA ARG A 436 -16.39 -16.55 2.52
C ARG A 436 -16.12 -15.09 2.12
N ALA A 437 -16.57 -14.68 0.94
CA ALA A 437 -16.42 -13.30 0.48
C ALA A 437 -17.27 -12.32 1.32
N ALA A 438 -18.50 -12.71 1.68
CA ALA A 438 -19.37 -11.92 2.55
C ALA A 438 -18.77 -11.76 3.96
N GLU A 439 -18.20 -12.83 4.54
CA GLU A 439 -17.49 -12.78 5.82
C GLU A 439 -16.26 -11.86 5.79
N ASP A 440 -15.48 -11.90 4.71
CA ASP A 440 -14.32 -11.02 4.58
C ASP A 440 -14.72 -9.56 4.30
N TYR A 441 -15.88 -9.33 3.66
CA TYR A 441 -16.44 -8.01 3.42
C TYR A 441 -16.88 -7.31 4.72
N GLY A 442 -17.62 -7.99 5.60
CA GLY A 442 -17.96 -7.42 6.91
C GLY A 442 -16.72 -7.22 7.78
N ARG A 443 -15.75 -8.16 7.75
CA ARG A 443 -14.44 -7.98 8.41
C ARG A 443 -13.67 -6.79 7.86
N ALA A 444 -13.74 -6.54 6.55
CA ALA A 444 -13.06 -5.40 5.93
C ALA A 444 -13.57 -4.08 6.47
N ILE A 445 -14.88 -3.92 6.59
CA ILE A 445 -15.50 -2.70 7.13
C ILE A 445 -15.09 -2.48 8.59
N LEU A 446 -15.17 -3.52 9.42
CA LEU A 446 -14.79 -3.40 10.84
C LEU A 446 -13.30 -3.09 11.01
N GLN A 447 -12.43 -3.66 10.16
CA GLN A 447 -10.99 -3.35 10.19
C GLN A 447 -10.71 -1.91 9.74
N LEU A 448 -11.45 -1.37 8.77
CA LEU A 448 -11.37 0.06 8.43
C LEU A 448 -11.80 0.94 9.62
N ALA A 449 -12.88 0.56 10.31
CA ALA A 449 -13.34 1.27 11.50
C ALA A 449 -12.27 1.28 12.60
N GLN A 450 -11.62 0.15 12.85
CA GLN A 450 -10.50 0.03 13.79
C GLN A 450 -9.30 0.93 13.41
N ALA A 451 -9.15 1.26 12.13
CA ALA A 451 -8.16 2.19 11.61
C ALA A 451 -8.62 3.67 11.63
N ASN A 452 -9.72 3.97 12.34
CA ASN A 452 -10.38 5.27 12.36
C ASN A 452 -10.98 5.70 11.01
N ILE A 453 -11.29 4.77 10.10
CA ILE A 453 -11.88 5.09 8.80
C ILE A 453 -13.32 4.55 8.72
N PHE A 454 -14.26 5.45 8.48
CA PHE A 454 -15.62 5.10 8.11
C PHE A 454 -15.77 5.17 6.58
N PRO A 455 -16.19 4.09 5.89
CA PRO A 455 -16.22 4.06 4.43
C PRO A 455 -17.25 4.99 3.76
N GLY A 456 -18.31 5.40 4.47
CA GLY A 456 -19.45 6.08 3.85
C GLY A 456 -20.33 5.09 3.09
N ASP A 457 -20.30 5.13 1.75
CA ASP A 457 -21.02 4.19 0.88
C ASP A 457 -20.41 2.78 0.93
N MET A 458 -20.97 1.93 1.79
CA MET A 458 -20.51 0.54 1.95
C MET A 458 -21.08 -0.42 0.90
N MET A 459 -21.71 0.03 -0.19
CA MET A 459 -22.25 -0.89 -1.21
C MET A 459 -21.16 -1.80 -1.81
N THR A 460 -21.50 -3.06 -2.12
CA THR A 460 -20.55 -4.06 -2.64
C THR A 460 -19.86 -3.65 -3.94
N LYS A 461 -20.44 -2.74 -4.72
CA LYS A 461 -19.81 -2.15 -5.92
C LYS A 461 -18.56 -1.30 -5.63
N ASN A 462 -18.37 -0.84 -4.39
CA ASN A 462 -17.24 -0.01 -3.95
C ASN A 462 -16.10 -0.84 -3.34
N PHE A 463 -16.25 -2.17 -3.36
CA PHE A 463 -15.28 -3.13 -2.88
C PHE A 463 -14.83 -4.07 -3.99
N GLY A 464 -13.57 -4.48 -3.94
CA GLY A 464 -12.94 -5.37 -4.89
C GLY A 464 -12.30 -6.56 -4.22
N LEU A 465 -12.21 -7.65 -4.95
CA LEU A 465 -11.51 -8.86 -4.57
C LEU A 465 -10.12 -8.89 -5.21
N THR A 466 -9.12 -9.16 -4.37
CA THR A 466 -7.79 -9.51 -4.86
C THR A 466 -7.77 -10.92 -5.45
N ARG A 467 -6.65 -11.30 -6.07
CA ARG A 467 -6.41 -12.68 -6.52
C ARG A 467 -6.57 -13.70 -5.39
N GLN A 468 -6.21 -13.33 -4.16
CA GLN A 468 -6.36 -14.14 -2.96
C GLN A 468 -7.75 -14.02 -2.31
N LYS A 469 -8.74 -13.46 -3.03
CA LYS A 469 -10.12 -13.28 -2.58
C LYS A 469 -10.25 -12.49 -1.26
N ARG A 470 -9.34 -11.53 -1.06
CA ARG A 470 -9.43 -10.53 0.01
C ARG A 470 -10.26 -9.35 -0.47
N VAL A 471 -11.19 -8.90 0.36
CA VAL A 471 -12.06 -7.74 0.12
C VAL A 471 -11.34 -6.45 0.50
N ILE A 472 -11.25 -5.54 -0.47
CA ILE A 472 -10.54 -4.27 -0.42
C ILE A 472 -11.50 -3.16 -0.85
N PHE A 473 -11.53 -2.07 -0.10
CA PHE A 473 -12.27 -0.86 -0.40
C PHE A 473 -11.47 0.04 -1.33
N TYR A 474 -12.13 0.63 -2.33
CA TYR A 474 -11.46 1.43 -3.37
C TYR A 474 -12.19 2.71 -3.82
N ASP A 475 -13.32 3.05 -3.20
CA ASP A 475 -14.06 4.28 -3.48
C ASP A 475 -13.87 5.26 -2.33
N TYR A 476 -13.20 6.38 -2.55
CA TYR A 476 -12.71 7.22 -1.44
C TYR A 476 -13.46 8.54 -1.28
N ASP A 477 -14.48 8.80 -2.11
CA ASP A 477 -15.17 10.08 -2.13
C ASP A 477 -16.00 10.36 -0.86
N GLU A 478 -16.55 9.33 -0.22
CA GLU A 478 -17.39 9.45 0.99
C GLU A 478 -16.70 9.05 2.30
N ILE A 479 -15.38 8.81 2.30
CA ILE A 479 -14.70 8.40 3.53
C ILE A 479 -14.71 9.51 4.56
N GLU A 480 -14.92 9.15 5.82
CA GLU A 480 -14.80 10.06 6.96
C GLU A 480 -13.99 9.41 8.07
N PHE A 481 -13.52 10.23 9.02
CA PHE A 481 -12.96 9.66 10.24
C PHE A 481 -14.08 9.05 11.08
N LEU A 482 -13.82 7.85 11.61
CA LEU A 482 -14.79 7.18 12.47
C LEU A 482 -15.14 8.07 13.66
N THR A 483 -14.17 8.78 14.25
CA THR A 483 -14.36 9.69 15.38
C THR A 483 -15.33 10.86 15.14
N ASP A 484 -15.56 11.21 13.88
CA ASP A 484 -16.38 12.37 13.45
C ASP A 484 -17.83 11.96 13.12
N MET A 485 -18.10 10.65 13.10
CA MET A 485 -19.42 10.08 12.87
C MET A 485 -20.22 9.99 14.16
N ASN A 486 -21.56 9.99 14.05
CA ASN A 486 -22.47 9.82 15.17
C ASN A 486 -23.32 8.57 14.98
N PHE A 487 -22.91 7.46 15.61
CA PHE A 487 -23.63 6.19 15.53
C PHE A 487 -24.79 6.17 16.51
N ARG A 488 -26.01 5.94 16.00
CA ARG A 488 -27.24 6.01 16.78
C ARG A 488 -28.12 4.79 16.55
N GLU A 489 -28.89 4.44 17.57
CA GLU A 489 -30.05 3.56 17.40
C GLU A 489 -31.18 4.33 16.72
N LYS A 490 -31.98 3.62 15.93
CA LYS A 490 -33.18 4.21 15.34
C LYS A 490 -34.25 4.39 16.41
N PRO A 491 -34.86 5.58 16.51
CA PRO A 491 -36.04 5.76 17.33
C PRO A 491 -37.15 4.80 16.89
N LYS A 492 -37.72 4.06 17.85
CA LYS A 492 -38.90 3.22 17.59
C LYS A 492 -40.12 4.12 17.49
N ALA A 493 -40.95 3.90 16.48
CA ALA A 493 -42.20 4.62 16.35
C ALA A 493 -43.18 4.15 17.45
N GLU A 494 -43.78 5.10 18.17
CA GLU A 494 -44.72 4.85 19.27
C GLU A 494 -46.17 5.23 18.90
N THR A 495 -46.34 6.08 17.89
CA THR A 495 -47.66 6.58 17.43
C THR A 495 -47.96 6.16 16.00
N TYR A 496 -49.24 6.13 15.63
CA TYR A 496 -49.67 5.81 14.27
C TYR A 496 -49.11 6.79 13.25
N GLU A 497 -49.08 8.08 13.59
CA GLU A 497 -48.52 9.15 12.76
C GLU A 497 -47.03 8.90 12.46
N GLN A 498 -46.27 8.43 13.45
CA GLN A 498 -44.85 8.09 13.27
C GLN A 498 -44.64 6.82 12.43
N ILE A 499 -45.52 5.82 12.57
CA ILE A 499 -45.44 4.56 11.80
C ILE A 499 -45.70 4.82 10.31
N TYR A 500 -46.67 5.69 10.00
CA TYR A 500 -47.09 6.01 8.63
C TYR A 500 -46.46 7.29 8.06
N ALA A 501 -45.48 7.86 8.74
CA ALA A 501 -44.80 9.07 8.27
C ALA A 501 -44.12 8.81 6.90
N PRO A 502 -44.30 9.69 5.90
CA PRO A 502 -43.71 9.52 4.57
C PRO A 502 -42.19 9.76 4.56
N GLU A 503 -41.68 10.47 5.56
CA GLU A 503 -40.27 10.75 5.80
C GLU A 503 -39.92 10.40 7.25
N PRO A 504 -38.64 10.17 7.60
CA PRO A 504 -38.25 9.96 8.99
C PRO A 504 -38.76 11.08 9.90
N TRP A 505 -39.56 10.74 10.91
CA TRP A 505 -40.17 11.69 11.84
C TRP A 505 -39.17 12.30 12.85
N TYR A 506 -37.93 11.85 12.82
CA TYR A 506 -36.84 12.30 13.69
C TYR A 506 -35.76 13.02 12.88
N SER A 507 -35.05 13.94 13.53
CA SER A 507 -33.97 14.70 12.90
C SER A 507 -32.75 13.82 12.62
N ILE A 508 -32.23 13.91 11.38
CA ILE A 508 -31.02 13.23 10.93
C ILE A 508 -29.98 14.29 10.57
N ALA A 509 -28.88 14.34 11.32
CA ALA A 509 -27.75 15.21 11.00
C ALA A 509 -26.86 14.60 9.90
N LYS A 510 -26.00 15.41 9.27
CA LYS A 510 -25.12 14.98 8.17
C LYS A 510 -24.26 13.75 8.50
N ASN A 511 -23.76 13.67 9.74
CA ASN A 511 -22.86 12.60 10.19
C ASN A 511 -23.58 11.53 11.03
N ASP A 512 -24.92 11.56 11.09
CA ASP A 512 -25.68 10.52 11.77
C ASP A 512 -25.66 9.21 10.97
N VAL A 513 -25.33 8.11 11.63
CA VAL A 513 -25.27 6.79 11.03
C VAL A 513 -26.16 5.85 11.84
N PHE A 514 -27.01 5.11 11.15
CA PHE A 514 -27.90 4.09 11.74
C PHE A 514 -27.48 2.70 11.25
N PRO A 515 -26.62 1.96 11.99
CA PRO A 515 -26.10 0.67 11.53
C PRO A 515 -27.17 -0.39 11.23
N GLU A 516 -28.35 -0.27 11.83
CA GLU A 516 -29.48 -1.15 11.54
C GLU A 516 -29.91 -1.09 10.06
N ASP A 517 -29.78 0.06 9.39
CA ASP A 517 -30.17 0.20 7.98
C ASP A 517 -29.32 -0.62 7.04
N PHE A 518 -28.08 -0.92 7.44
CA PHE A 518 -27.14 -1.67 6.61
C PHE A 518 -27.68 -3.06 6.25
N LYS A 519 -28.52 -3.66 7.13
CA LYS A 519 -29.19 -4.94 6.91
C LYS A 519 -30.05 -4.97 5.64
N ARG A 520 -30.52 -3.81 5.19
CA ARG A 520 -31.43 -3.70 4.04
C ARG A 520 -30.70 -3.91 2.71
N TRP A 521 -29.48 -3.38 2.58
CA TRP A 521 -28.85 -3.18 1.26
C TRP A 521 -27.44 -3.78 1.11
N MET A 522 -26.72 -4.12 2.18
CA MET A 522 -25.33 -4.61 2.05
C MET A 522 -25.20 -5.91 1.24
N ILE A 523 -26.06 -6.90 1.52
CA ILE A 523 -26.10 -8.18 0.80
C ILE A 523 -27.52 -8.44 0.32
N GLY A 524 -27.72 -8.39 -1.00
CA GLY A 524 -29.00 -8.66 -1.65
C GLY A 524 -29.27 -10.15 -1.92
N ARG A 525 -28.23 -10.99 -1.92
CA ARG A 525 -28.31 -12.41 -2.28
C ARG A 525 -28.90 -13.24 -1.13
N LYS A 526 -30.05 -13.88 -1.35
CA LYS A 526 -30.85 -14.52 -0.29
C LYS A 526 -30.11 -15.66 0.43
N ASP A 527 -29.38 -16.50 -0.31
CA ASP A 527 -28.61 -17.63 0.23
C ASP A 527 -27.42 -17.21 1.12
N LEU A 528 -26.99 -15.95 1.03
CA LEU A 528 -25.88 -15.41 1.82
C LEU A 528 -26.35 -14.51 2.97
N LYS A 529 -27.54 -13.91 2.84
CA LYS A 529 -28.00 -12.81 3.68
C LYS A 529 -28.09 -13.21 5.15
N ASP A 530 -28.76 -14.32 5.46
CA ASP A 530 -28.98 -14.72 6.85
C ASP A 530 -27.66 -15.05 7.57
N HIS A 531 -26.76 -15.75 6.87
CA HIS A 531 -25.40 -16.01 7.39
C HIS A 531 -24.61 -14.72 7.61
N PHE A 532 -24.62 -13.79 6.66
CA PHE A 532 -23.92 -12.52 6.79
C PHE A 532 -24.44 -11.70 7.98
N LEU A 533 -25.76 -11.66 8.17
CA LEU A 533 -26.40 -10.97 9.30
C LEU A 533 -26.03 -11.60 10.65
N ASP A 534 -25.97 -12.94 10.71
CA ASP A 534 -25.62 -13.67 11.92
C ASP A 534 -24.13 -13.56 12.27
N TYR A 535 -23.27 -13.70 11.26
CA TYR A 535 -21.82 -13.65 11.41
C TYR A 535 -21.31 -12.24 11.76
N HIS A 536 -21.97 -11.19 11.25
CA HIS A 536 -21.58 -9.79 11.47
C HIS A 536 -22.55 -9.00 12.35
N LYS A 537 -23.11 -9.61 13.41
CA LYS A 537 -24.01 -8.93 14.36
C LYS A 537 -23.48 -7.57 14.84
N ASP A 538 -22.19 -7.52 15.15
CA ASP A 538 -21.50 -6.32 15.63
C ASP A 538 -21.58 -5.14 14.63
N LEU A 539 -21.56 -5.43 13.33
CA LEU A 539 -21.63 -4.41 12.29
C LEU A 539 -22.96 -3.65 12.30
N PHE A 540 -24.03 -4.27 12.79
CA PHE A 540 -25.37 -3.66 12.87
C PHE A 540 -25.69 -3.08 14.25
N ASN A 541 -24.75 -3.15 15.20
CA ASN A 541 -24.93 -2.67 16.56
C ASN A 541 -24.24 -1.30 16.74
N PRO A 542 -24.97 -0.19 16.93
CA PRO A 542 -24.36 1.12 17.12
C PRO A 542 -23.43 1.21 18.34
N THR A 543 -23.70 0.47 19.41
CA THR A 543 -22.83 0.43 20.60
C THR A 543 -21.45 -0.14 20.27
N TYR A 544 -21.35 -1.08 19.34
CA TYR A 544 -20.07 -1.63 18.91
C TYR A 544 -19.20 -0.58 18.21
N TRP A 545 -19.81 0.22 17.32
CA TRP A 545 -19.15 1.33 16.65
C TRP A 545 -18.70 2.42 17.64
N GLN A 546 -19.57 2.76 18.60
CA GLN A 546 -19.25 3.70 19.69
C GLN A 546 -18.09 3.21 20.57
N GLU A 547 -18.00 1.90 20.82
CA GLU A 547 -16.90 1.30 21.57
C GLU A 547 -15.57 1.43 20.81
N ILE A 548 -15.56 1.19 19.50
CA ILE A 548 -14.37 1.45 18.66
C ILE A 548 -13.99 2.93 18.71
N GLN A 549 -14.97 3.85 18.57
CA GLN A 549 -14.71 5.29 18.68
C GLN A 549 -14.09 5.65 20.04
N ARG A 550 -14.61 5.10 21.15
CA ARG A 550 -14.11 5.36 22.50
C ARG A 550 -12.66 4.90 22.65
N ARG A 551 -12.33 3.70 22.18
CA ARG A 551 -10.97 3.16 22.18
C ARG A 551 -10.00 4.04 21.40
N ILE A 552 -10.38 4.45 20.19
CA ILE A 552 -9.57 5.34 19.35
C ILE A 552 -9.40 6.72 20.01
N LYS A 553 -10.46 7.30 20.57
CA LYS A 553 -10.41 8.59 21.28
C LYS A 553 -9.53 8.53 22.54
N ASN A 554 -9.44 7.37 23.18
CA ASN A 554 -8.52 7.12 24.29
C ASN A 554 -7.06 6.90 23.84
N GLY A 555 -6.77 7.02 22.54
CA GLY A 555 -5.42 6.88 21.98
C GLY A 555 -5.00 5.44 21.72
N GLU A 556 -5.91 4.47 21.79
CA GLU A 556 -5.59 3.07 21.51
C GLU A 556 -5.39 2.85 19.99
N LEU A 557 -4.21 2.35 19.61
CA LEU A 557 -3.97 1.85 18.26
C LEU A 557 -4.42 0.39 18.18
N ILE A 558 -5.57 0.14 17.54
CA ILE A 558 -6.11 -1.21 17.38
C ILE A 558 -5.30 -1.94 16.30
N HIS A 559 -4.65 -3.04 16.66
CA HIS A 559 -3.79 -3.77 15.72
C HIS A 559 -4.60 -4.68 14.80
N ALA A 560 -4.47 -4.49 13.48
CA ALA A 560 -5.01 -5.38 12.47
C ALA A 560 -3.93 -6.34 11.96
N PHE A 561 -4.00 -7.61 12.38
CA PHE A 561 -3.05 -8.64 11.95
C PHE A 561 -3.08 -8.85 10.42
N PRO A 562 -1.93 -9.07 9.78
CA PRO A 562 -1.88 -9.28 8.34
C PRO A 562 -2.15 -10.71 7.89
N TYR A 563 -2.47 -11.60 8.82
CA TYR A 563 -2.76 -13.02 8.65
C TYR A 563 -3.91 -13.45 9.57
N PRO A 564 -4.53 -14.62 9.32
CA PRO A 564 -5.67 -15.12 10.11
C PRO A 564 -5.29 -15.51 11.55
N ASP A 565 -6.25 -15.49 12.46
CA ASP A 565 -6.01 -15.83 13.88
C ASP A 565 -5.68 -17.31 14.09
N GLU A 566 -6.12 -18.19 13.18
CA GLU A 566 -5.98 -19.66 13.29
C GLU A 566 -4.53 -20.14 13.16
N ILE A 567 -3.65 -19.31 12.58
CA ILE A 567 -2.23 -19.65 12.46
C ILE A 567 -1.38 -19.09 13.60
N ARG A 568 -1.97 -18.28 14.49
CA ARG A 568 -1.26 -17.66 15.61
C ARG A 568 -1.01 -18.71 16.69
N PHE A 569 0.18 -18.68 17.28
CA PHE A 569 0.52 -19.58 18.39
C PHE A 569 -0.28 -19.24 19.66
N ARG A 570 -0.68 -17.97 19.82
CA ARG A 570 -1.38 -17.44 21.00
C ARG A 570 -2.43 -16.39 20.61
N PRO A 571 -3.56 -16.75 19.98
CA PRO A 571 -4.54 -15.77 19.48
C PRO A 571 -5.17 -14.91 20.60
N GLY A 572 -5.23 -15.41 21.83
CA GLY A 572 -5.80 -14.70 22.99
C GLY A 572 -4.86 -13.71 23.71
N GLU A 573 -3.57 -13.67 23.37
CA GLU A 573 -2.65 -12.70 23.99
C GLU A 573 -2.85 -11.30 23.38
N LYS A 574 -2.92 -10.29 24.24
CA LYS A 574 -3.14 -8.89 23.88
C LYS A 574 -1.82 -8.20 23.48
N ILE A 575 -1.92 -7.24 22.55
CA ILE A 575 -0.81 -6.43 22.02
C ILE A 575 -1.18 -4.96 21.88
#